data_AF-A0A0Q5MZG2-F1
#
_entry.id   AF-A0A0Q5MZG2-F1
#
_cell.length_a   1.000
_cell.length_b   1.000
_cell.length_c   1.000
_cell.angle_alpha   90.00
_cell.angle_beta   90.00
_cell.angle_gamma   90.00
#
_symmetry.space_group_name_H-M   'P 1'
#
loop_
_entity.id
_entity.type
_entity.pdbx_description
1 polymer ?
#
loop_
_entity_poly.entity_id
_entity_poly.type
_entity_poly.pdbx_seq_one_letter_code
_entity_poly.pdbx_strand_id
1 'polypeptide(L)'
;MFWSDVFTVTLGAFLGAGAAFATNLLVRRLESRRAEASALNELVTEIHFRRVLHRIDPTSSPDAAASDPDYGAARRSVSGLRGVIRTARRGTTPRSPALPVLNEMTLACNAFLDDSETEPDAYRLHLMQLHARLNAGVRRLASDRRAIADLEPGEAHLGPTVAGLRPPAALTGAAPAASAARSLAGMTTPDDATRLPDDDMDGLVTLPGVRAGAGPEKAGTPEQAADERREAEAPDPADAHAASDEYPAVPPRERGVTDDRRSSQ
;
A
#
# COMPACT_ATOMS: atom_id res chain seq x y z
N MET A 1 -61.90 1.62 -14.54
CA MET A 1 -60.74 1.63 -15.47
C MET A 1 -59.53 2.39 -14.90
N PHE A 2 -59.65 3.59 -14.31
CA PHE A 2 -58.50 4.33 -13.77
C PHE A 2 -57.63 3.59 -12.72
N TRP A 3 -58.20 2.68 -11.94
CA TRP A 3 -57.47 1.99 -10.85
C TRP A 3 -56.45 0.95 -11.35
N SER A 4 -56.72 0.29 -12.48
CA SER A 4 -55.79 -0.67 -13.08
C SER A 4 -54.56 0.02 -13.68
N ASP A 5 -54.72 1.20 -14.27
CA ASP A 5 -53.61 1.96 -14.88
C ASP A 5 -52.66 2.46 -13.79
N VAL A 6 -53.20 3.02 -12.70
CA VAL A 6 -52.41 3.46 -11.56
C VAL A 6 -51.61 2.29 -10.98
N PHE A 7 -52.24 1.13 -10.76
CA PHE A 7 -51.55 -0.05 -10.24
C PHE A 7 -50.42 -0.54 -11.15
N THR A 8 -50.66 -0.56 -12.47
CA THR A 8 -49.67 -1.04 -13.46
C THR A 8 -48.46 -0.10 -13.52
N VAL A 9 -48.70 1.22 -13.51
CA VAL A 9 -47.62 2.23 -13.50
C VAL A 9 -46.82 2.15 -12.21
N THR A 10 -47.48 2.05 -11.04
CA THR A 10 -46.79 1.94 -9.76
C THR A 10 -45.97 0.65 -9.68
N LEU A 11 -46.53 -0.49 -10.08
CA LEU A 11 -45.81 -1.77 -10.10
C LEU A 11 -44.60 -1.73 -11.05
N GLY A 12 -44.77 -1.13 -12.23
CA GLY A 12 -43.67 -0.91 -13.19
C GLY A 12 -42.56 -0.04 -12.62
N ALA A 13 -42.90 1.04 -11.91
CA ALA A 13 -41.93 1.92 -11.26
C ALA A 13 -41.14 1.20 -10.16
N PHE A 14 -41.81 0.40 -9.32
CA PHE A 14 -41.13 -0.40 -8.29
C PHE A 14 -40.21 -1.48 -8.88
N LEU A 15 -40.66 -2.17 -9.94
CA LEU A 15 -39.83 -3.14 -10.65
C LEU A 15 -38.61 -2.48 -11.30
N GLY A 16 -38.79 -1.31 -11.92
CA GLY A 16 -37.71 -0.53 -12.51
C GLY A 16 -36.68 -0.09 -11.46
N ALA A 17 -37.14 0.51 -10.36
CA ALA A 17 -36.27 0.95 -9.26
C ALA A 17 -35.54 -0.24 -8.59
N GLY A 18 -36.25 -1.34 -8.37
CA GLY A 18 -35.66 -2.57 -7.80
C GLY A 18 -34.60 -3.17 -8.71
N ALA A 19 -34.84 -3.22 -10.02
CA ALA A 19 -33.85 -3.69 -11.00
C ALA A 19 -32.62 -2.78 -11.03
N ALA A 20 -32.79 -1.46 -11.05
CA ALA A 20 -31.69 -0.50 -11.03
C ALA A 20 -30.86 -0.58 -9.73
N PHE A 21 -31.51 -0.78 -8.59
CA PHE A 21 -30.82 -0.98 -7.32
C PHE A 21 -30.02 -2.28 -7.32
N ALA A 22 -30.61 -3.37 -7.80
CA ALA A 22 -29.95 -4.67 -7.89
C ALA A 22 -28.74 -4.65 -8.83
N THR A 23 -28.83 -3.98 -9.99
CA THR A 23 -27.71 -3.84 -10.91
C THR A 23 -26.58 -3.01 -10.30
N ASN A 24 -26.88 -1.89 -9.63
CA ASN A 24 -25.88 -1.07 -8.95
C ASN A 24 -25.16 -1.86 -7.84
N LEU A 25 -25.90 -2.63 -7.04
CA LEU A 25 -25.32 -3.48 -6.00
C LEU A 25 -24.41 -4.57 -6.59
N LEU A 26 -24.83 -5.18 -7.70
CA LEU A 26 -24.05 -6.19 -8.40
C LEU A 26 -22.75 -5.60 -8.97
N VAL A 27 -22.83 -4.43 -9.62
CA VAL A 27 -21.66 -3.72 -10.16
C VAL A 27 -20.66 -3.41 -9.05
N ARG A 28 -21.10 -2.81 -7.94
CA ARG A 28 -20.24 -2.54 -6.77
C ARG A 28 -19.59 -3.81 -6.21
N ARG A 29 -20.32 -4.93 -6.18
CA ARG A 29 -19.80 -6.22 -5.73
C ARG A 29 -18.76 -6.80 -6.71
N LEU A 30 -18.91 -6.58 -8.00
CA LEU A 30 -17.95 -7.02 -9.01
C LEU A 30 -16.70 -6.14 -9.02
N GLU A 31 -16.86 -4.82 -8.89
CA GLU A 31 -15.76 -3.86 -8.81
C GLU A 31 -14.91 -4.08 -7.57
N SER A 32 -15.53 -4.25 -6.40
CA SER A 32 -14.81 -4.57 -5.16
C SER A 32 -14.02 -5.89 -5.27
N ARG A 33 -14.59 -6.92 -5.89
CA ARG A 33 -13.88 -8.18 -6.15
C ARG A 33 -12.70 -8.03 -7.10
N ARG A 34 -12.84 -7.21 -8.16
CA ARG A 34 -11.77 -6.93 -9.12
C ARG A 34 -10.64 -6.12 -8.49
N ALA A 35 -10.98 -5.06 -7.74
CA ALA A 35 -10.02 -4.24 -7.02
C ALA A 35 -9.20 -5.09 -6.03
N GLU A 36 -9.89 -5.96 -5.28
CA GLU A 36 -9.24 -6.88 -4.37
C GLU A 36 -8.34 -7.88 -5.10
N ALA A 37 -8.80 -8.50 -6.20
CA ALA A 37 -7.97 -9.41 -6.98
C ALA A 37 -6.72 -8.71 -7.55
N SER A 38 -6.86 -7.46 -8.00
CA SER A 38 -5.73 -6.64 -8.46
C SER A 38 -4.71 -6.40 -7.35
N ALA A 39 -5.16 -5.99 -6.16
CA ALA A 39 -4.28 -5.74 -5.02
C ALA A 39 -3.55 -7.01 -4.56
N LEU A 40 -4.21 -8.16 -4.60
CA LEU A 40 -3.59 -9.45 -4.26
C LEU A 40 -2.59 -9.90 -5.35
N ASN A 41 -2.90 -9.69 -6.63
CA ASN A 41 -1.97 -10.01 -7.72
C ASN A 41 -0.73 -9.12 -7.68
N GLU A 42 -0.88 -7.83 -7.38
CA GLU A 42 0.24 -6.92 -7.17
C GLU A 42 1.13 -7.39 -6.00
N LEU A 43 0.53 -7.79 -4.88
CA LEU A 43 1.26 -8.37 -3.75
C LEU A 43 2.05 -9.63 -4.14
N VAL A 44 1.41 -10.58 -4.83
CA VAL A 44 2.08 -11.83 -5.25
C VAL A 44 3.22 -11.54 -6.22
N THR A 45 3.01 -10.61 -7.14
CA THR A 45 4.01 -10.17 -8.11
C THR A 45 5.20 -9.51 -7.42
N GLU A 46 4.95 -8.63 -6.46
CA GLU A 46 6.00 -7.97 -5.66
C GLU A 46 6.78 -8.97 -4.80
N ILE A 47 6.12 -9.98 -4.22
CA ILE A 47 6.78 -11.09 -3.52
C ILE A 47 7.64 -11.92 -4.48
N HIS A 48 7.13 -12.21 -5.67
CA HIS A 48 7.83 -12.98 -6.70
C HIS A 48 9.11 -12.30 -7.18
N PHE A 49 9.08 -10.97 -7.38
CA PHE A 49 10.23 -10.19 -7.85
C PHE A 49 11.28 -9.84 -6.77
N ARG A 50 10.99 -10.09 -5.49
CA ARG A 50 11.93 -9.75 -4.41
C ARG A 50 13.11 -10.71 -4.35
N ARG A 51 14.25 -10.25 -4.88
CA ARG A 51 15.53 -10.97 -4.89
C ARG A 51 16.02 -11.42 -3.50
N VAL A 52 15.66 -10.70 -2.42
CA VAL A 52 16.02 -11.08 -1.04
C VAL A 52 15.39 -12.41 -0.62
N LEU A 53 14.27 -12.78 -1.25
CA LEU A 53 13.58 -14.03 -1.01
C LEU A 53 14.09 -15.17 -1.91
N HIS A 54 15.19 -14.95 -2.66
CA HIS A 54 15.80 -16.04 -3.40
C HIS A 54 16.30 -17.11 -2.43
N ARG A 55 16.32 -18.37 -2.87
CA ARG A 55 16.72 -19.49 -2.03
C ARG A 55 18.19 -19.32 -1.63
N ILE A 56 18.41 -19.09 -0.34
CA ILE A 56 19.75 -18.89 0.26
C ILE A 56 20.13 -20.16 1.02
N ASP A 57 21.41 -20.55 0.95
CA ASP A 57 21.94 -21.64 1.74
C ASP A 57 21.99 -21.24 3.23
N PRO A 58 21.46 -22.08 4.15
CA PRO A 58 21.44 -21.81 5.58
C PRO A 58 22.87 -21.87 6.13
N THR A 59 23.53 -20.72 6.08
CA THR A 59 24.90 -20.52 6.57
C THR A 59 24.85 -19.50 7.68
N SER A 60 25.50 -19.81 8.80
CA SER A 60 25.70 -18.81 9.86
C SER A 60 26.72 -17.80 9.36
N SER A 61 26.41 -16.51 9.49
CA SER A 61 27.32 -15.42 9.13
C SER A 61 27.80 -14.80 10.45
N PRO A 62 29.03 -15.07 10.90
CA PRO A 62 29.50 -14.52 12.17
C PRO A 62 29.62 -13.00 12.07
N ASP A 63 29.22 -12.29 13.13
CA ASP A 63 29.18 -10.83 13.19
C ASP A 63 28.34 -10.20 12.06
N ALA A 64 27.18 -10.80 11.74
CA ALA A 64 26.37 -10.37 10.59
C ALA A 64 25.95 -8.90 10.68
N ALA A 65 25.61 -8.41 11.88
CA ALA A 65 25.16 -7.03 12.08
C ALA A 65 26.24 -5.98 11.75
N ALA A 66 27.52 -6.32 11.94
CA ALA A 66 28.63 -5.40 11.75
C ALA A 66 29.31 -5.56 10.39
N SER A 67 29.37 -6.80 9.88
CA SER A 67 30.22 -7.15 8.74
C SER A 67 29.46 -7.54 7.47
N ASP A 68 28.20 -8.00 7.58
CA ASP A 68 27.44 -8.51 6.45
C ASP A 68 26.51 -7.41 5.86
N PRO A 69 26.83 -6.83 4.68
CA PRO A 69 25.97 -5.83 4.06
C PRO A 69 24.60 -6.41 3.66
N ASP A 70 24.49 -7.72 3.46
CA ASP A 70 23.25 -8.38 3.08
C ASP A 70 22.25 -8.43 4.23
N TYR A 71 22.71 -8.42 5.49
CA TYR A 71 21.83 -8.36 6.66
C TYR A 71 20.98 -7.08 6.66
N GLY A 72 21.63 -5.92 6.51
CA GLY A 72 20.94 -4.63 6.44
C GLY A 72 20.06 -4.48 5.20
N ALA A 73 20.45 -5.07 4.08
CA ALA A 73 19.63 -5.13 2.87
C ALA A 73 18.39 -6.01 3.06
N ALA A 74 18.54 -7.18 3.68
CA ALA A 74 17.47 -8.12 3.95
C ALA A 74 16.42 -7.52 4.90
N ARG A 75 16.83 -6.92 6.02
CA ARG A 75 15.90 -6.26 6.97
C ARG A 75 15.13 -5.12 6.32
N ARG A 76 15.80 -4.24 5.57
CA ARG A 76 15.13 -3.15 4.83
C ARG A 76 14.14 -3.68 3.81
N SER A 77 14.52 -4.71 3.06
CA SER A 77 13.61 -5.36 2.11
C SER A 77 12.38 -5.94 2.83
N VAL A 78 12.55 -6.77 3.86
CA VAL A 78 11.42 -7.37 4.60
C VAL A 78 10.52 -6.31 5.25
N SER A 79 11.09 -5.21 5.78
CA SER A 79 10.30 -4.08 6.26
C SER A 79 9.43 -3.46 5.15
N GLY A 80 9.99 -3.29 3.96
CA GLY A 80 9.25 -2.87 2.77
C GLY A 80 8.14 -3.87 2.40
N LEU A 81 8.41 -5.18 2.47
CA LEU A 81 7.42 -6.22 2.16
C LEU A 81 6.22 -6.14 3.09
N ARG A 82 6.49 -5.97 4.39
CA ARG A 82 5.44 -5.75 5.40
C ARG A 82 4.56 -4.55 5.05
N GLY A 83 5.14 -3.49 4.51
CA GLY A 83 4.41 -2.32 3.99
C GLY A 83 3.44 -2.71 2.87
N VAL A 84 3.92 -3.46 1.87
CA VAL A 84 3.12 -3.94 0.74
C VAL A 84 1.98 -4.85 1.20
N ILE A 85 2.25 -5.80 2.10
CA ILE A 85 1.21 -6.69 2.67
C ILE A 85 0.13 -5.86 3.39
N ARG A 86 0.51 -4.85 4.17
CA ARG A 86 -0.46 -3.96 4.84
C ARG A 86 -1.29 -3.14 3.85
N THR A 87 -0.70 -2.68 2.75
CA THR A 87 -1.43 -2.00 1.67
C THR A 87 -2.43 -2.93 1.00
N ALA A 88 -2.01 -4.15 0.61
CA ALA A 88 -2.91 -5.16 0.06
C ALA A 88 -4.07 -5.48 1.01
N ARG A 89 -3.79 -5.59 2.31
CA ARG A 89 -4.81 -5.81 3.35
C ARG A 89 -5.82 -4.65 3.43
N ARG A 90 -5.38 -3.39 3.30
CA ARG A 90 -6.29 -2.22 3.26
C ARG A 90 -7.15 -2.21 2.00
N GLY A 91 -6.64 -2.69 0.88
CA GLY A 91 -7.40 -2.86 -0.37
C GLY A 91 -8.32 -4.09 -0.39
N THR A 92 -8.30 -4.91 0.67
CA THR A 92 -9.09 -6.14 0.78
C THR A 92 -10.46 -5.84 1.39
N THR A 93 -11.51 -6.47 0.85
CA THR A 93 -12.88 -6.26 1.34
C THR A 93 -13.08 -6.78 2.78
N PRO A 94 -13.92 -6.12 3.61
CA PRO A 94 -14.28 -6.65 4.91
C PRO A 94 -14.90 -8.05 4.77
N ARG A 95 -14.41 -9.01 5.56
CA ARG A 95 -14.78 -10.45 5.51
C ARG A 95 -14.21 -11.26 4.35
N SER A 96 -13.22 -10.74 3.62
CA SER A 96 -12.50 -11.57 2.66
C SER A 96 -11.78 -12.74 3.35
N PRO A 97 -11.80 -13.96 2.76
CA PRO A 97 -11.01 -15.08 3.24
C PRO A 97 -9.49 -14.85 3.14
N ALA A 98 -9.04 -13.83 2.39
CA ALA A 98 -7.63 -13.48 2.28
C ALA A 98 -7.09 -12.80 3.56
N LEU A 99 -7.94 -12.16 4.36
CA LEU A 99 -7.51 -11.37 5.51
C LEU A 99 -6.73 -12.18 6.56
N PRO A 100 -7.15 -13.39 6.98
CA PRO A 100 -6.37 -14.24 7.87
C PRO A 100 -4.96 -14.53 7.31
N VAL A 101 -4.86 -14.87 6.02
CA VAL A 101 -3.58 -15.19 5.37
C VAL A 101 -2.66 -13.96 5.35
N LEU A 102 -3.17 -12.78 5.00
CA LEU A 102 -2.41 -11.53 5.02
C LEU A 102 -1.93 -11.15 6.43
N ASN A 103 -2.73 -11.44 7.46
CA ASN A 103 -2.33 -11.24 8.85
C ASN A 103 -1.21 -12.20 9.26
N GLU A 104 -1.30 -13.48 8.90
CA GLU A 104 -0.22 -14.47 9.12
C GLU A 104 1.08 -14.04 8.44
N MET A 105 1.01 -13.56 7.18
CA MET A 105 2.19 -13.07 6.46
C MET A 105 2.81 -11.84 7.14
N THR A 106 1.96 -10.91 7.64
CA THR A 106 2.43 -9.75 8.41
C THR A 106 3.13 -10.18 9.70
N LEU A 107 2.57 -11.16 10.41
CA LEU A 107 3.16 -11.73 11.63
C LEU A 107 4.50 -12.42 11.33
N ALA A 108 4.60 -13.17 10.23
CA ALA A 108 5.84 -13.79 9.80
C ALA A 108 6.94 -12.75 9.52
N CYS A 109 6.60 -11.64 8.86
CA CYS A 109 7.55 -10.55 8.65
C CYS A 109 8.00 -9.89 9.96
N ASN A 110 7.09 -9.66 10.92
CA ASN A 110 7.46 -9.12 12.22
C ASN A 110 8.38 -10.08 12.98
N ALA A 111 8.03 -11.37 13.05
CA ALA A 111 8.85 -12.39 13.70
C ALA A 111 10.27 -12.41 13.12
N PHE A 112 10.43 -12.37 11.79
CA PHE A 112 11.76 -12.26 11.18
C PHE A 112 12.52 -11.00 11.63
N LEU A 113 11.86 -9.84 11.66
CA LEU A 113 12.52 -8.59 12.04
C LEU A 113 12.97 -8.59 13.50
N ASP A 114 12.16 -9.19 14.38
CA ASP A 114 12.44 -9.29 15.82
C ASP A 114 13.51 -10.37 16.09
N ASP A 115 13.37 -11.55 15.48
CA ASP A 115 14.31 -12.67 15.60
C ASP A 115 15.70 -12.27 15.05
N SER A 116 15.76 -11.64 13.87
CA SER A 116 17.03 -11.20 13.27
C SER A 116 17.68 -10.02 13.99
N GLU A 117 16.93 -9.27 14.80
CA GLU A 117 17.50 -8.27 15.70
C GLU A 117 18.12 -8.90 16.93
N THR A 118 17.47 -9.94 17.45
CA THR A 118 17.92 -10.68 18.63
C THR A 118 19.12 -11.58 18.33
N GLU A 119 19.11 -12.26 17.18
CA GLU A 119 20.15 -13.18 16.73
C GLU A 119 20.59 -12.85 15.28
N PRO A 120 21.42 -11.80 15.10
CA PRO A 120 21.84 -11.36 13.77
C PRO A 120 22.57 -12.45 12.98
N ASP A 121 23.38 -13.27 13.64
CA ASP A 121 24.22 -14.28 12.96
C ASP A 121 23.38 -15.41 12.33
N ALA A 122 22.15 -15.60 12.82
CA ALA A 122 21.19 -16.58 12.32
C ALA A 122 20.20 -15.98 11.30
N TYR A 123 20.36 -14.72 10.86
CA TYR A 123 19.37 -14.05 10.01
C TYR A 123 19.04 -14.83 8.72
N ARG A 124 20.01 -15.54 8.11
CA ARG A 124 19.79 -16.35 6.90
C ARG A 124 18.86 -17.53 7.15
N LEU A 125 18.95 -18.15 8.33
CA LEU A 125 18.02 -19.20 8.77
C LEU A 125 16.61 -18.63 8.95
N HIS A 126 16.47 -17.51 9.64
CA HIS A 126 15.18 -16.83 9.81
C HIS A 126 14.58 -16.39 8.47
N LEU A 127 15.42 -15.97 7.52
CA LEU A 127 15.00 -15.58 6.18
C LEU A 127 14.45 -16.77 5.38
N MET A 128 15.08 -17.94 5.48
CA MET A 128 14.56 -19.18 4.89
C MET A 128 13.20 -19.59 5.49
N GLN A 129 13.05 -19.46 6.81
CA GLN A 129 11.76 -19.71 7.47
C GLN A 129 10.69 -18.73 7.02
N LEU A 130 11.04 -17.44 6.88
CA LEU A 130 10.16 -16.41 6.33
C LEU A 130 9.74 -16.76 4.90
N HIS A 131 10.68 -17.16 4.04
CA HIS A 131 10.40 -17.58 2.67
C HIS A 131 9.38 -18.72 2.62
N ALA A 132 9.59 -19.78 3.40
CA ALA A 132 8.67 -20.91 3.47
C ALA A 132 7.26 -20.50 3.93
N ARG A 133 7.16 -19.62 4.95
CA ARG A 133 5.87 -19.11 5.45
C ARG A 133 5.16 -18.22 4.43
N LEU A 134 5.89 -17.36 3.73
CA LEU A 134 5.33 -16.50 2.68
C LEU A 134 4.86 -17.33 1.48
N ASN A 135 5.63 -18.33 1.05
CA ASN A 135 5.23 -19.24 -0.03
C ASN A 135 3.96 -20.02 0.33
N ALA A 136 3.87 -20.54 1.56
CA ALA A 136 2.64 -21.17 2.04
C ALA A 136 1.45 -20.20 2.10
N GLY A 137 1.70 -18.92 2.37
CA GLY A 137 0.68 -17.86 2.29
C GLY A 137 0.21 -17.61 0.86
N VAL A 138 1.14 -17.44 -0.09
CA VAL A 138 0.84 -17.23 -1.52
C VAL A 138 0.04 -18.40 -2.09
N ARG A 139 0.45 -19.65 -1.81
CA ARG A 139 -0.28 -20.85 -2.26
C ARG A 139 -1.70 -20.91 -1.69
N ARG A 140 -1.90 -20.54 -0.43
CA ARG A 140 -3.24 -20.45 0.18
C ARG A 140 -4.11 -19.40 -0.52
N LEU A 141 -3.56 -18.20 -0.77
CA LEU A 141 -4.26 -17.16 -1.54
C LEU A 141 -4.64 -17.63 -2.95
N ALA A 142 -3.72 -18.30 -3.66
CA ALA A 142 -3.96 -18.85 -4.99
C ALA A 142 -5.03 -19.97 -4.98
N SER A 143 -5.01 -20.85 -3.97
CA SER A 143 -5.98 -21.94 -3.84
C SER A 143 -7.41 -21.44 -3.61
N ASP A 144 -7.57 -20.35 -2.86
CA ASP A 144 -8.87 -19.75 -2.58
C ASP A 144 -9.42 -18.97 -3.80
N ARG A 145 -8.54 -18.54 -4.72
CA ARG A 145 -8.89 -17.67 -5.85
C ARG A 145 -8.14 -18.05 -7.12
N ARG A 146 -8.86 -18.69 -8.05
CA ARG A 146 -8.36 -19.01 -9.41
C ARG A 146 -7.84 -17.83 -10.23
N ALA A 147 -8.18 -16.59 -9.86
CA ALA A 147 -7.73 -15.38 -10.54
C ALA A 147 -6.34 -14.90 -10.08
N ILE A 148 -5.77 -15.54 -9.05
CA ILE A 148 -4.44 -15.22 -8.54
C ILE A 148 -3.43 -16.14 -9.21
N ALA A 149 -2.36 -15.55 -9.73
CA ALA A 149 -1.27 -16.31 -10.32
C ALA A 149 -0.52 -17.10 -9.24
N ASP A 150 -0.28 -18.38 -9.49
CA ASP A 150 0.57 -19.22 -8.63
C ASP A 150 2.03 -19.02 -9.05
N LEU A 151 2.67 -17.99 -8.47
CA LEU A 151 4.08 -17.65 -8.72
C LEU A 151 4.89 -17.95 -7.47
N GLU A 152 5.99 -18.71 -7.61
CA GLU A 152 6.85 -19.02 -6.48
C GLU A 152 7.65 -17.77 -6.03
N PRO A 153 7.66 -17.43 -4.72
CA PRO A 153 8.42 -16.29 -4.22
C PRO A 153 9.91 -16.36 -4.57
N GLY A 154 10.47 -15.28 -5.13
CA GLY A 154 11.90 -15.18 -5.45
C GLY A 154 12.37 -15.99 -6.67
N GLU A 155 11.44 -16.61 -7.43
CA GLU A 155 11.72 -17.35 -8.65
C GLU A 155 11.70 -16.46 -9.90
N ALA A 156 11.45 -15.16 -9.76
CA ALA A 156 11.66 -14.22 -10.85
C ALA A 156 13.15 -14.22 -11.19
N HIS A 157 13.52 -15.04 -12.17
CA HIS A 157 14.83 -15.01 -12.81
C HIS A 157 14.86 -13.72 -13.63
N LEU A 158 14.97 -12.58 -12.93
CA LEU A 158 15.61 -11.40 -13.45
C LEU A 158 17.10 -11.77 -13.57
N GLY A 159 17.39 -12.69 -14.50
CA GLY A 159 18.73 -12.88 -15.01
C GLY A 159 19.24 -11.49 -15.35
N PRO A 160 20.52 -11.17 -15.07
CA PRO A 160 21.04 -9.82 -15.18
C PRO A 160 20.68 -9.28 -16.56
N THR A 161 19.63 -8.46 -16.65
CA THR A 161 19.16 -7.89 -17.93
C THR A 161 20.21 -6.91 -18.47
N VAL A 162 21.26 -6.66 -17.67
CA VAL A 162 22.46 -5.90 -17.98
C VAL A 162 23.57 -6.75 -18.62
N ALA A 163 23.49 -8.09 -18.60
CA ALA A 163 24.45 -8.98 -19.27
C ALA A 163 24.15 -9.03 -20.78
N GLY A 164 24.37 -7.91 -21.47
CA GLY A 164 24.13 -7.77 -22.90
C GLY A 164 23.68 -6.36 -23.31
N LEU A 165 23.19 -5.57 -22.36
CA LEU A 165 23.06 -4.12 -22.56
C LEU A 165 24.46 -3.52 -22.50
N ARG A 166 25.07 -3.38 -23.67
CA ARG A 166 26.23 -2.50 -23.85
C ARG A 166 25.80 -1.14 -23.28
N PRO A 167 26.44 -0.60 -22.23
CA PRO A 167 26.15 0.76 -21.79
C PRO A 167 26.23 1.63 -23.03
N PRO A 168 25.28 2.56 -23.25
CA PRO A 168 25.33 3.45 -24.41
C PRO A 168 26.75 3.99 -24.43
N ALA A 169 27.52 3.55 -25.44
CA ALA A 169 28.89 3.98 -25.57
C ALA A 169 28.76 5.50 -25.57
N ALA A 170 29.30 6.13 -24.52
CA ALA A 170 29.32 7.56 -24.45
C ALA A 170 29.76 8.00 -25.84
N LEU A 171 28.95 8.82 -26.48
CA LEU A 171 29.32 9.50 -27.71
C LEU A 171 30.47 10.44 -27.33
N THR A 172 31.65 9.89 -27.02
CA THR A 172 32.96 10.53 -27.16
C THR A 172 33.24 10.65 -28.65
N GLY A 173 32.34 11.34 -29.33
CA GLY A 173 32.71 12.12 -30.50
C GLY A 173 33.66 13.18 -29.98
N ALA A 174 34.95 12.92 -30.16
CA ALA A 174 35.98 13.93 -30.10
C ALA A 174 35.61 15.04 -31.09
N ALA A 175 34.93 16.08 -30.60
CA ALA A 175 34.96 17.38 -31.23
C ALA A 175 36.35 17.97 -30.92
N PRO A 176 37.11 18.42 -31.95
CA PRO A 176 38.44 18.96 -31.74
C PRO A 176 38.37 20.23 -30.89
N ALA A 177 39.30 20.31 -29.93
CA ALA A 177 39.57 21.44 -29.09
C ALA A 177 39.87 22.70 -29.91
N ALA A 178 38.93 23.64 -29.96
CA ALA A 178 39.19 25.07 -30.16
C ALA A 178 37.92 25.86 -29.81
N SER A 179 38.09 26.98 -29.11
CA SER A 179 37.04 27.98 -28.83
C SER A 179 36.13 27.74 -27.62
N ALA A 180 36.71 27.76 -26.41
CA ALA A 180 35.98 28.25 -25.22
C ALA A 180 36.95 28.80 -24.14
N ALA A 181 38.04 29.45 -24.56
CA ALA A 181 38.87 30.28 -23.68
C ALA A 181 38.48 31.75 -23.88
N ARG A 182 37.29 32.14 -23.41
CA ARG A 182 36.86 33.52 -23.16
C ARG A 182 35.41 33.55 -22.67
N SER A 183 35.19 33.39 -21.37
CA SER A 183 34.17 34.13 -20.60
C SER A 183 34.19 33.69 -19.13
N LEU A 184 35.35 33.85 -18.48
CA LEU A 184 35.52 33.63 -17.04
C LEU A 184 36.25 34.85 -16.46
N ALA A 185 35.60 36.00 -16.60
CA ALA A 185 36.01 37.24 -15.97
C ALA A 185 34.74 38.07 -15.73
N GLY A 186 34.29 38.08 -14.48
CA GLY A 186 33.29 39.03 -14.00
C GLY A 186 32.03 38.38 -13.45
N MET A 187 32.11 37.78 -12.26
CA MET A 187 31.11 38.05 -11.22
C MET A 187 31.64 37.61 -9.84
N THR A 188 32.58 38.38 -9.30
CA THR A 188 32.83 38.42 -7.86
C THR A 188 31.98 39.54 -7.29
N THR A 189 30.98 39.21 -6.46
CA THR A 189 30.57 40.07 -5.35
C THR A 189 30.20 39.21 -4.15
N PRO A 190 30.39 39.76 -2.93
CA PRO A 190 30.45 39.01 -1.69
C PRO A 190 29.15 39.11 -0.87
N ASP A 191 29.09 38.31 0.18
CA ASP A 191 28.41 38.63 1.45
C ASP A 191 26.87 38.70 1.41
N ASP A 192 26.21 37.62 1.86
CA ASP A 192 25.08 37.80 2.77
C ASP A 192 24.86 36.55 3.63
N ALA A 193 25.19 36.69 4.90
CA ALA A 193 24.78 35.78 5.96
C ALA A 193 23.47 36.31 6.53
N THR A 194 22.37 35.58 6.38
CA THR A 194 21.29 35.34 7.37
C THR A 194 19.97 34.94 6.69
N ARG A 195 19.19 34.13 7.43
CA ARG A 195 17.79 33.71 7.20
C ARG A 195 17.56 32.49 6.31
N LEU A 196 17.44 31.35 6.99
CA LEU A 196 16.55 30.25 6.59
C LEU A 196 15.10 30.65 6.90
N PRO A 197 14.18 30.52 5.93
CA PRO A 197 12.85 30.04 6.21
C PRO A 197 12.70 28.60 5.71
N ASP A 198 12.13 27.76 6.57
CA ASP A 198 11.40 26.53 6.20
C ASP A 198 10.33 26.91 5.18
N ASP A 199 10.35 26.30 3.99
CA ASP A 199 9.18 26.21 3.12
C ASP A 199 9.31 24.99 2.19
N ASP A 200 8.41 24.03 2.43
CA ASP A 200 7.69 23.17 1.49
C ASP A 200 8.31 22.87 0.12
N MET A 201 8.93 21.70 0.03
CA MET A 201 9.34 21.06 -1.23
C MET A 201 8.28 20.07 -1.72
N ASP A 202 7.16 20.57 -2.22
CA ASP A 202 6.32 19.84 -3.19
C ASP A 202 6.78 20.21 -4.62
N GLY A 203 7.88 19.58 -5.03
CA GLY A 203 8.48 19.76 -6.35
C GLY A 203 7.70 19.07 -7.46
N LEU A 204 6.54 19.61 -7.85
CA LEU A 204 5.97 19.37 -9.17
C LEU A 204 6.65 20.28 -10.20
N VAL A 205 7.62 19.71 -10.91
CA VAL A 205 8.27 20.32 -12.07
C VAL A 205 7.25 20.48 -13.20
N THR A 206 6.66 21.67 -13.32
CA THR A 206 5.91 22.08 -14.51
C THR A 206 6.85 22.34 -15.67
N LEU A 207 6.74 21.53 -16.73
CA LEU A 207 7.41 21.76 -18.00
C LEU A 207 6.88 23.03 -18.69
N PRO A 208 7.76 23.91 -19.22
CA PRO A 208 7.33 25.07 -19.99
C PRO A 208 6.85 24.63 -21.38
N GLY A 209 5.55 24.83 -21.69
CA GLY A 209 5.05 24.68 -23.07
C GLY A 209 3.60 24.23 -23.25
N VAL A 210 2.89 23.81 -22.21
CA VAL A 210 1.48 23.38 -22.35
C VAL A 210 0.55 24.57 -22.19
N ARG A 211 0.16 25.19 -23.31
CA ARG A 211 -0.99 26.10 -23.36
C ARG A 211 -2.27 25.28 -23.19
N ALA A 212 -2.81 25.22 -21.98
CA ALA A 212 -4.17 24.76 -21.75
C ALA A 212 -5.12 25.78 -22.38
N GLY A 213 -5.86 25.36 -23.41
CA GLY A 213 -6.97 26.13 -23.94
C GLY A 213 -8.09 26.16 -22.90
N ALA A 214 -8.36 27.35 -22.36
CA ALA A 214 -9.55 27.60 -21.55
C ALA A 214 -10.80 27.42 -22.42
N GLY A 215 -11.44 26.26 -22.31
CA GLY A 215 -12.79 26.05 -22.80
C GLY A 215 -13.81 26.71 -21.88
N PRO A 216 -14.98 27.13 -22.39
CA PRO A 216 -16.00 27.82 -21.61
C PRO A 216 -16.48 26.92 -20.46
N GLU A 217 -16.38 27.46 -19.25
CA GLU A 217 -16.88 26.89 -18.01
C GLU A 217 -18.36 26.52 -18.19
N LYS A 218 -18.66 25.21 -18.06
CA LYS A 218 -20.03 24.76 -17.97
C LYS A 218 -20.59 25.26 -16.65
N ALA A 219 -21.52 26.22 -16.72
CA ALA A 219 -22.35 26.59 -15.59
C ALA A 219 -22.95 25.32 -14.98
N GLY A 220 -22.65 25.09 -13.69
CA GLY A 220 -23.18 23.97 -12.91
C GLY A 220 -24.70 23.91 -13.03
N THR A 221 -25.23 22.69 -13.08
CA THR A 221 -26.68 22.47 -13.10
C THR A 221 -27.31 23.06 -11.84
N PRO A 222 -28.56 23.55 -11.88
CA PRO A 222 -29.24 24.13 -10.73
C PRO A 222 -29.37 23.17 -9.53
N GLU A 223 -29.21 21.87 -9.77
CA GLU A 223 -29.17 20.82 -8.75
C GLU A 223 -27.86 20.85 -7.92
N GLN A 224 -26.72 21.15 -8.55
CA GLN A 224 -25.43 21.33 -7.86
C GLN A 224 -25.44 22.53 -6.91
N ALA A 225 -26.05 23.64 -7.34
CA ALA A 225 -26.19 24.83 -6.49
C ALA A 225 -27.11 24.61 -5.27
N ALA A 226 -28.02 23.63 -5.33
CA ALA A 226 -28.89 23.27 -4.22
C ALA A 226 -28.18 22.35 -3.21
N ASP A 227 -27.31 21.45 -3.68
CA ASP A 227 -26.51 20.58 -2.82
C ASP A 227 -25.41 21.35 -2.09
N GLU A 228 -24.72 22.31 -2.75
CA GLU A 228 -23.72 23.16 -2.09
C GLU A 228 -24.31 24.01 -0.96
N ARG A 229 -25.56 24.48 -1.10
CA ARG A 229 -26.26 25.20 -0.03
C ARG A 229 -26.62 24.29 1.15
N ARG A 230 -26.95 23.03 0.88
CA ARG A 230 -27.28 22.04 1.92
C ARG A 230 -26.03 21.63 2.70
N GLU A 231 -24.88 21.59 2.05
CA GLU A 231 -23.59 21.29 2.67
C GLU A 231 -23.09 22.45 3.55
N ALA A 232 -23.35 23.70 3.16
CA ALA A 232 -23.01 24.88 3.95
C ALA A 232 -23.88 25.08 5.21
N GLU A 233 -25.05 24.43 5.28
CA GLU A 233 -25.96 24.50 6.45
C GLU A 233 -25.74 23.34 7.43
N ALA A 234 -24.86 22.39 7.10
CA ALA A 234 -24.50 21.31 8.01
C ALA A 234 -23.63 21.85 9.17
N PRO A 235 -23.97 21.54 10.44
CA PRO A 235 -23.17 21.96 11.58
C PRO A 235 -21.74 21.40 11.49
N ASP A 236 -20.76 22.23 11.82
CA ASP A 236 -19.34 21.89 11.77
C ASP A 236 -19.09 20.61 12.59
N PRO A 237 -18.50 19.56 12.01
CA PRO A 237 -18.17 18.33 12.74
C PRO A 237 -17.25 18.59 13.96
N ALA A 238 -16.57 19.73 14.03
CA ALA A 238 -15.79 20.12 15.20
C ALA A 238 -16.65 20.42 16.45
N ASP A 239 -17.90 20.86 16.28
CA ASP A 239 -18.81 21.18 17.40
C ASP A 239 -19.52 19.93 17.97
N ALA A 240 -19.39 18.77 17.32
CA ALA A 240 -20.03 17.53 17.75
C ALA A 240 -19.33 16.82 18.93
N HIS A 241 -18.16 17.31 19.37
CA HIS A 241 -17.33 16.63 20.38
C HIS A 241 -17.48 17.17 21.83
N ALA A 242 -18.33 18.17 22.08
CA ALA A 242 -18.40 18.83 23.40
C ALA A 242 -19.36 18.16 24.43
N ALA A 243 -19.99 17.02 24.14
CA ALA A 243 -21.11 16.52 24.96
C ALA A 243 -20.96 15.08 25.54
N SER A 244 -19.75 14.59 25.81
CA SER A 244 -19.60 13.23 26.37
C SER A 244 -18.37 13.05 27.27
N ASP A 245 -18.31 13.83 28.37
CA ASP A 245 -17.36 13.61 29.48
C ASP A 245 -17.96 12.82 30.65
N GLU A 246 -19.20 12.33 30.54
CA GLU A 246 -19.80 11.50 31.59
C GLU A 246 -19.48 10.02 31.39
N TYR A 247 -18.28 9.62 31.82
CA TYR A 247 -17.94 8.21 31.96
C TYR A 247 -18.75 7.58 33.11
N PRO A 248 -19.53 6.52 32.86
CA PRO A 248 -20.20 5.80 33.95
C PRO A 248 -19.15 5.16 34.86
N ALA A 249 -19.29 5.38 36.17
CA ALA A 249 -18.42 4.81 37.19
C ALA A 249 -18.38 3.28 37.07
N VAL A 250 -17.18 2.73 36.83
CA VAL A 250 -16.95 1.29 36.78
C VAL A 250 -17.05 0.74 38.21
N PRO A 251 -17.99 -0.18 38.51
CA PRO A 251 -18.07 -0.78 39.84
C PRO A 251 -16.80 -1.61 40.12
N PRO A 252 -16.29 -1.60 41.37
CA PRO A 252 -15.11 -2.37 41.73
C PRO A 252 -15.39 -3.86 41.54
N ARG A 253 -14.57 -4.52 40.71
CA ARG A 253 -14.62 -5.97 40.53
C ARG A 253 -14.22 -6.64 41.84
N GLU A 254 -15.18 -7.32 42.46
CA GLU A 254 -14.93 -8.21 43.59
C GLU A 254 -13.87 -9.25 43.21
N ARG A 255 -12.83 -9.28 44.03
CA ARG A 255 -11.69 -10.18 43.92
C ARG A 255 -12.16 -11.56 44.33
N GLY A 256 -12.67 -12.32 43.36
CA GLY A 256 -13.09 -13.71 43.52
C GLY A 256 -11.89 -14.59 43.86
N VAL A 257 -11.77 -14.85 45.16
CA VAL A 257 -11.04 -15.96 45.78
C VAL A 257 -11.78 -17.26 45.45
N THR A 258 -11.09 -18.22 44.83
CA THR A 258 -11.11 -19.67 45.08
C THR A 258 -9.94 -20.23 44.26
N ASP A 259 -8.78 -20.54 44.84
CA ASP A 259 -8.49 -21.60 45.81
C ASP A 259 -8.69 -23.01 45.25
N ASP A 260 -7.61 -23.78 45.39
CA ASP A 260 -7.49 -25.25 45.34
C ASP A 260 -8.08 -26.07 44.19
N ARG A 261 -7.17 -26.65 43.38
CA ARG A 261 -7.18 -28.12 43.22
C ARG A 261 -5.80 -28.73 42.92
N ARG A 262 -5.21 -29.20 44.00
CA ARG A 262 -4.22 -30.27 44.13
C ARG A 262 -4.68 -31.56 43.42
N SER A 263 -3.69 -32.37 42.98
CA SER A 263 -3.62 -33.85 43.02
C SER A 263 -3.48 -34.59 41.67
N SER A 264 -2.27 -35.15 41.48
CA SER A 264 -2.03 -36.57 41.18
C SER A 264 -2.40 -37.16 39.80
N GLN A 265 -1.39 -37.32 38.94
CA GLN A 265 -0.91 -38.63 38.45
C GLN A 265 0.47 -38.50 37.80
#